data_AF-A0A3Q7XSL2-F1
#
_entry.id   AF-A0A3Q7XSL2-F1
#
_cell.length_a   1.000
_cell.length_b   1.000
_cell.length_c   1.000
_cell.angle_alpha   90.00
_cell.angle_beta   90.00
_cell.angle_gamma   90.00
#
_symmetry.space_group_name_H-M   'P 1'
#
loop_
_entity.id
_entity.type
_entity.pdbx_description
1 polymer ?
#
loop_
_entity_poly.entity_id
_entity_poly.type
_entity_poly.pdbx_seq_one_letter_code
_entity_poly.pdbx_strand_id
1 'polypeptide(L)'
;MQTAVGVFGGEAYTEGIDALPLMNDNVGNSSRHAISSLDSPPFIAVELCREHLGVHPCDKRRGISEYQNMFPAIDFSLIENDEDILWKPDIREKNEEVAARGLKFLEWLWTRKEKEIAVVTHSGFLFHTLSAFGNDCHPNVKSEICTHFANCELRSVVIIDRGLIGSNEPSTNYPGKIPHGLDLPSDVADEKLSGNEPTK
;
A
#
# COMPACT_ATOMS: atom_id res chain seq x y z
N MET A 1 4.92 3.01 0.21
CA MET A 1 5.92 2.05 -0.32
C MET A 1 6.74 1.41 0.80
N GLN A 2 7.47 2.17 1.64
CA GLN A 2 8.27 1.59 2.73
C GLN A 2 7.44 0.66 3.65
N THR A 3 6.23 1.06 4.04
CA THR A 3 5.30 0.21 4.81
C THR A 3 4.99 -1.10 4.08
N ALA A 4 4.70 -1.05 2.78
CA ALA A 4 4.36 -2.23 2.00
C ALA A 4 5.54 -3.21 1.93
N VAL A 5 6.74 -2.70 1.62
CA VAL A 5 7.94 -3.53 1.52
C VAL A 5 8.37 -4.05 2.88
N GLY A 6 8.25 -3.26 3.94
CA GLY A 6 8.57 -3.71 5.30
C GLY A 6 7.67 -4.82 5.83
N VAL A 7 6.39 -4.84 5.42
CA VAL A 7 5.42 -5.85 5.88
C VAL A 7 5.40 -7.08 4.97
N PHE A 8 5.45 -6.89 3.66
CA PHE A 8 5.24 -7.97 2.68
C PHE A 8 6.50 -8.38 1.92
N GLY A 9 7.64 -7.73 2.19
CA GLY A 9 8.92 -8.06 1.56
C GLY A 9 9.61 -9.28 2.15
N GLY A 10 10.73 -9.64 1.52
CA GLY A 10 11.58 -10.75 1.92
C GLY A 10 12.40 -10.44 3.15
N GLU A 11 13.25 -11.38 3.55
CA GLU A 11 14.25 -11.14 4.58
C GLU A 11 15.30 -10.11 4.13
N ALA A 12 16.26 -9.80 5.00
CA ALA A 12 17.39 -8.94 4.67
C ALA A 12 18.06 -9.39 3.36
N TYR A 13 18.33 -8.43 2.47
CA TYR A 13 19.01 -8.70 1.22
C TYR A 13 20.48 -9.08 1.48
N THR A 14 20.93 -10.20 0.92
CA THR A 14 22.33 -10.65 1.00
C THR A 14 23.01 -10.49 -0.35
N GLU A 15 24.24 -9.97 -0.37
CA GLU A 15 25.05 -9.87 -1.59
C GLU A 15 25.21 -11.26 -2.26
N GLY A 16 24.97 -11.33 -3.57
CA GLY A 16 25.05 -12.57 -4.37
C GLY A 16 23.71 -13.16 -4.82
N ILE A 17 22.59 -12.52 -4.47
CA ILE A 17 21.26 -12.86 -5.01
C ILE A 17 21.07 -12.17 -6.38
N ASP A 18 20.80 -12.95 -7.43
CA ASP A 18 20.50 -12.48 -8.79
C ASP A 18 19.05 -11.95 -8.93
N ALA A 19 18.63 -11.11 -7.98
CA ALA A 19 17.35 -10.44 -8.00
C ALA A 19 17.49 -9.01 -7.46
N LEU A 20 16.72 -8.10 -8.05
CA LEU A 20 16.65 -6.71 -7.59
C LEU A 20 16.02 -6.65 -6.18
N PRO A 21 16.54 -5.83 -5.25
CA PRO A 21 15.91 -5.65 -3.94
C PRO A 21 14.56 -4.93 -4.09
N LEU A 22 13.63 -5.22 -3.18
CA LEU A 22 12.37 -4.47 -3.07
C LEU A 22 12.60 -3.06 -2.53
N MET A 23 13.58 -2.88 -1.66
CA MET A 23 13.98 -1.59 -1.11
C MET A 23 15.48 -1.57 -0.88
N ASN A 24 16.16 -0.50 -1.29
CA ASN A 24 17.58 -0.30 -1.05
C ASN A 24 17.89 0.09 0.41
N ASP A 25 19.17 0.02 0.78
CA ASP A 25 19.64 0.44 2.11
C ASP A 25 19.29 1.90 2.40
N ASN A 26 18.91 2.16 3.66
CA ASN A 26 18.68 3.49 4.21
C ASN A 26 17.70 4.37 3.41
N VAL A 27 16.77 3.78 2.66
CA VAL A 27 15.70 4.52 1.99
C VAL A 27 14.94 5.35 3.01
N GLY A 28 14.76 6.64 2.70
CA GLY A 28 14.07 7.60 3.57
C GLY A 28 14.80 7.91 4.89
N ASN A 29 16.12 7.73 4.97
CA ASN A 29 16.91 7.90 6.20
C ASN A 29 16.44 7.01 7.36
N SER A 30 15.92 5.82 7.03
CA SER A 30 15.32 4.91 8.00
C SER A 30 16.34 4.09 8.81
N SER A 31 17.63 4.12 8.45
CA SER A 31 18.68 3.23 8.98
C SER A 31 18.34 1.72 8.83
N ARG A 32 17.42 1.38 7.93
CA ARG A 32 17.05 -0.01 7.62
C ARG A 32 17.96 -0.56 6.54
N HIS A 33 18.26 -1.85 6.65
CA HIS A 33 18.93 -2.60 5.59
C HIS A 33 18.00 -2.81 4.39
N ALA A 34 18.60 -3.09 3.24
CA ALA A 34 17.91 -3.46 2.02
C ALA A 34 17.01 -4.69 2.26
N ILE A 35 15.82 -4.66 1.63
CA ILE A 35 14.82 -5.72 1.74
C ILE A 35 14.80 -6.52 0.45
N SER A 36 14.94 -7.83 0.57
CA SER A 36 14.94 -8.74 -0.56
C SER A 36 13.56 -8.84 -1.23
N SER A 37 13.55 -9.05 -2.54
CA SER A 37 12.35 -9.42 -3.31
C SER A 37 12.09 -10.92 -3.33
N LEU A 38 13.02 -11.74 -2.83
CA LEU A 38 12.83 -13.19 -2.75
C LEU A 38 11.67 -13.52 -1.80
N ASP A 39 10.93 -14.57 -2.16
CA ASP A 39 9.77 -15.09 -1.40
C ASP A 39 8.71 -14.02 -1.08
N SER A 40 8.64 -12.97 -1.89
CA SER A 40 7.71 -11.85 -1.77
C SER A 40 6.64 -11.92 -2.88
N PRO A 41 5.43 -11.41 -2.67
CA PRO A 41 4.46 -11.27 -3.76
C PRO A 41 4.96 -10.21 -4.76
N PRO A 42 4.41 -10.17 -5.99
CA PRO A 42 4.65 -9.05 -6.90
C PRO A 42 4.13 -7.74 -6.30
N PHE A 43 4.93 -6.68 -6.41
CA PHE A 43 4.56 -5.33 -5.98
C PHE A 43 4.27 -4.47 -7.20
N ILE A 44 3.09 -3.84 -7.23
CA ILE A 44 2.65 -2.97 -8.32
C ILE A 44 2.27 -1.60 -7.75
N ALA A 45 2.83 -0.54 -8.30
CA ALA A 45 2.46 0.84 -7.97
C ALA A 45 1.36 1.34 -8.90
N VAL A 46 0.30 1.92 -8.33
CA VAL A 46 -0.87 2.41 -9.06
C VAL A 46 -1.28 3.79 -8.55
N GLU A 47 -1.43 4.76 -9.45
CA GLU A 47 -1.82 6.14 -9.10
C GLU A 47 -3.25 6.24 -8.52
N LEU A 48 -4.14 5.32 -8.91
CA LEU A 48 -5.55 5.38 -8.53
C LEU A 48 -5.80 5.27 -7.03
N CYS A 49 -4.90 4.64 -6.25
CA CYS A 49 -5.03 4.47 -4.80
C CYS A 49 -4.17 5.44 -3.96
N ARG A 50 -3.81 6.60 -4.51
CA ARG A 50 -3.16 7.68 -3.74
C ARG A 50 -4.13 8.38 -2.80
N GLU A 51 -3.59 9.06 -1.79
CA GLU A 51 -4.35 10.03 -0.98
C GLU A 51 -4.98 11.13 -1.87
N HIS A 52 -5.81 11.98 -1.27
CA HIS A 52 -6.31 13.20 -1.89
C HIS A 52 -5.19 13.99 -2.58
N LEU A 53 -5.43 14.36 -3.83
CA LEU A 53 -4.44 15.05 -4.64
C LEU A 53 -4.52 16.57 -4.46
N GLY A 54 -3.35 17.22 -4.53
CA GLY A 54 -3.20 18.67 -4.59
C GLY A 54 -3.16 19.39 -3.25
N VAL A 55 -2.73 20.66 -3.28
CA VAL A 55 -2.52 21.59 -2.15
C VAL A 55 -1.48 21.14 -1.13
N HIS A 56 -1.63 19.98 -0.52
CA HIS A 56 -0.73 19.49 0.52
C HIS A 56 0.52 18.86 -0.10
N PRO A 57 1.73 19.39 0.20
CA PRO A 57 2.97 18.87 -0.39
C PRO A 57 3.27 17.41 -0.04
N CYS A 58 2.78 16.92 1.10
CA CYS A 58 2.93 15.51 1.49
C CYS A 58 2.20 14.54 0.56
N ASP A 59 1.16 15.02 -0.14
CA ASP A 59 0.39 14.22 -1.10
C ASP A 59 1.02 14.25 -2.49
N LYS A 60 2.03 15.10 -2.72
CA LYS A 60 2.81 15.13 -3.95
C LYS A 60 3.85 14.00 -3.91
N ARG A 61 3.87 13.16 -4.93
CA ARG A 61 4.90 12.13 -5.05
C ARG A 61 6.17 12.70 -5.70
N ARG A 62 7.29 12.01 -5.48
CA ARG A 62 8.55 12.27 -6.20
C ARG A 62 8.50 11.68 -7.62
N GLY A 63 9.56 11.91 -8.39
CA GLY A 63 9.73 11.30 -9.71
C GLY A 63 9.68 9.76 -9.64
N ILE A 64 9.12 9.11 -10.66
CA ILE A 64 9.11 7.64 -10.74
C ILE A 64 10.53 7.08 -10.82
N SER A 65 11.42 7.76 -11.53
CA SER A 65 12.84 7.43 -11.62
C SER A 65 13.53 7.44 -10.24
N GLU A 66 13.15 8.36 -9.36
CA GLU A 66 13.62 8.35 -7.96
C GLU A 66 13.07 7.13 -7.20
N TYR A 67 11.79 6.81 -7.37
CA TYR A 67 11.22 5.64 -6.71
C TYR A 67 11.78 4.33 -7.23
N GLN A 68 12.06 4.20 -8.54
CA GLN A 68 12.72 3.02 -9.12
C GLN A 68 14.13 2.85 -8.55
N ASN A 69 14.86 3.94 -8.30
CA ASN A 69 16.15 3.88 -7.64
C ASN A 69 16.05 3.46 -6.17
N MET A 70 14.96 3.78 -5.47
CA MET A 70 14.77 3.39 -4.07
C MET A 70 14.13 2.01 -3.89
N PHE A 71 13.26 1.60 -4.83
CA PHE A 71 12.48 0.37 -4.81
C PHE A 71 12.58 -0.40 -6.14
N PRO A 72 13.75 -0.96 -6.48
CA PRO A 72 14.02 -1.48 -7.82
C PRO A 72 13.10 -2.62 -8.30
N ALA A 73 12.57 -3.43 -7.38
CA ALA A 73 11.68 -4.54 -7.72
C ALA A 73 10.18 -4.22 -7.69
N ILE A 74 9.77 -2.97 -7.44
CA ILE A 74 8.36 -2.55 -7.59
C ILE A 74 8.07 -2.26 -9.07
N ASP A 75 6.96 -2.80 -9.59
CA ASP A 75 6.49 -2.53 -10.93
C ASP A 75 5.78 -1.16 -11.00
N PHE A 76 6.37 -0.23 -11.75
CA PHE A 76 5.83 1.11 -12.02
C PHE A 76 5.26 1.25 -13.43
N SER A 77 5.13 0.16 -14.21
CA SER A 77 4.72 0.20 -15.63
C SER A 77 3.34 0.79 -15.87
N LEU A 78 2.48 0.83 -14.85
CA LEU A 78 1.14 1.44 -14.91
C LEU A 78 1.16 2.96 -14.71
N ILE A 79 2.33 3.57 -14.48
CA ILE A 79 2.48 5.01 -14.30
C ILE A 79 3.17 5.61 -15.52
N GLU A 80 2.43 6.43 -16.26
CA GLU A 80 2.88 6.95 -17.56
C GLU A 80 3.90 8.09 -17.44
N ASN A 81 3.82 8.89 -16.38
CA ASN A 81 4.58 10.14 -16.25
C ASN A 81 5.57 10.06 -15.10
N ASP A 82 6.83 10.41 -15.37
CA ASP A 82 7.86 10.46 -14.33
C ASP A 82 7.51 11.49 -13.25
N GLU A 83 7.13 12.71 -13.65
CA GLU A 83 6.67 13.77 -12.76
C GLU A 83 5.23 13.57 -12.27
N ASP A 84 4.92 14.13 -11.10
CA ASP A 84 3.57 14.12 -10.55
C ASP A 84 2.67 15.17 -11.21
N ILE A 85 2.09 14.80 -12.36
CA ILE A 85 1.17 15.66 -13.11
C ILE A 85 -0.25 15.71 -12.52
N LEU A 86 -0.59 14.79 -11.61
CA LEU A 86 -1.92 14.69 -11.04
C LEU A 86 -2.09 15.64 -9.84
N TRP A 87 -1.01 15.85 -9.07
CA TRP A 87 -1.00 16.80 -7.97
C TRP A 87 -0.93 18.25 -8.48
N LYS A 88 -1.81 19.11 -7.96
CA LYS A 88 -1.86 20.54 -8.30
C LYS A 88 -1.66 21.41 -7.06
N PRO A 89 -0.81 22.45 -7.10
CA PRO A 89 -0.53 23.27 -5.92
C PRO A 89 -1.76 24.04 -5.40
N ASP A 90 -2.65 24.46 -6.30
CA ASP A 90 -3.75 25.37 -5.95
C ASP A 90 -5.14 24.70 -5.96
N ILE A 91 -5.22 23.42 -6.33
CA ILE A 91 -6.49 22.71 -6.50
C ILE A 91 -6.45 21.43 -5.69
N ARG A 92 -7.26 21.38 -4.64
CA ARG A 92 -7.49 20.17 -3.85
C ARG A 92 -8.55 19.31 -4.55
N GLU A 93 -8.26 18.03 -4.71
CA GLU A 93 -9.22 17.03 -5.15
C GLU A 93 -10.40 16.97 -4.18
N LYS A 94 -11.62 16.98 -4.72
CA LYS A 94 -12.84 16.91 -3.91
C LYS A 94 -13.09 15.49 -3.43
N ASN A 95 -13.83 15.35 -2.32
CA ASN A 95 -14.19 14.05 -1.77
C ASN A 95 -14.93 13.16 -2.79
N GLU A 96 -15.78 13.76 -3.63
CA GLU A 96 -16.50 13.04 -4.69
C GLU A 96 -15.57 12.57 -5.81
N GLU A 97 -14.51 13.34 -6.10
CA GLU A 97 -13.48 12.98 -7.08
C GLU A 97 -12.61 11.83 -6.55
N VAL A 98 -12.24 11.86 -5.26
CA VAL A 98 -11.55 10.74 -4.58
C VAL A 98 -12.42 9.48 -4.62
N ALA A 99 -13.70 9.58 -4.27
CA ALA A 99 -14.62 8.45 -4.32
C ALA A 99 -14.74 7.88 -5.74
N ALA A 100 -14.90 8.73 -6.75
CA ALA A 100 -14.97 8.29 -8.15
C ALA A 100 -13.66 7.62 -8.62
N ARG A 101 -12.50 8.16 -8.23
CA ARG A 101 -11.19 7.55 -8.50
C ARG A 101 -11.03 6.21 -7.77
N GLY A 102 -11.52 6.11 -6.54
CA GLY A 102 -11.57 4.90 -5.75
C GLY A 102 -12.42 3.80 -6.39
N LEU A 103 -13.58 4.13 -6.95
CA LEU A 103 -14.39 3.15 -7.67
C LEU A 103 -13.69 2.62 -8.93
N LYS A 104 -12.99 3.49 -9.68
CA LYS A 104 -12.14 3.05 -10.80
C LYS A 104 -10.99 2.16 -10.35
N PHE A 105 -10.40 2.43 -9.19
CA PHE A 105 -9.39 1.55 -8.59
C PHE A 105 -9.97 0.17 -8.28
N LEU A 106 -11.17 0.10 -7.70
CA LEU A 106 -11.86 -1.17 -7.44
C LEU A 106 -12.17 -1.90 -8.76
N GLU A 107 -12.70 -1.23 -9.78
CA GLU A 107 -12.90 -1.83 -11.11
C GLU A 107 -11.61 -2.43 -11.68
N TRP A 108 -10.48 -1.71 -11.60
CA TRP A 108 -9.18 -2.24 -11.98
C TRP A 108 -8.75 -3.43 -11.12
N LEU A 109 -8.98 -3.38 -9.81
CA LEU A 109 -8.66 -4.45 -8.88
C LEU A 109 -9.40 -5.75 -9.24
N TRP A 110 -10.64 -5.67 -9.73
CA TRP A 110 -11.41 -6.83 -10.21
C TRP A 110 -10.81 -7.49 -11.47
N THR A 111 -10.03 -6.76 -12.26
CA THR A 111 -9.37 -7.32 -13.45
C THR A 111 -8.12 -8.14 -13.11
N ARG A 112 -7.69 -8.11 -11.84
CA ARG A 112 -6.51 -8.81 -11.38
C ARG A 112 -6.73 -10.31 -11.36
N LYS A 113 -5.68 -11.06 -11.72
CA LYS A 113 -5.67 -12.53 -11.71
C LYS A 113 -5.33 -13.11 -10.33
N GLU A 114 -4.83 -12.26 -9.44
CA GLU A 114 -4.46 -12.58 -8.07
C GLU A 114 -5.71 -12.73 -7.19
N LYS A 115 -5.75 -13.76 -6.33
CA LYS A 115 -6.90 -14.03 -5.44
C LYS A 115 -6.82 -13.26 -4.12
N GLU A 116 -5.61 -13.16 -3.58
CA GLU A 116 -5.31 -12.46 -2.34
C GLU A 116 -4.45 -11.24 -2.69
N ILE A 117 -4.97 -10.04 -2.43
CA ILE A 117 -4.32 -8.78 -2.77
C ILE A 117 -4.25 -7.91 -1.53
N ALA A 118 -3.04 -7.50 -1.16
CA ALA A 118 -2.83 -6.47 -0.15
C ALA A 118 -2.82 -5.09 -0.82
N VAL A 119 -3.72 -4.20 -0.40
CA VAL A 119 -3.75 -2.80 -0.83
C VAL A 119 -3.19 -1.93 0.29
N VAL A 120 -1.98 -1.39 0.08
CA VAL A 120 -1.34 -0.47 1.04
C VAL A 120 -1.52 0.96 0.54
N THR A 121 -2.36 1.72 1.23
CA THR A 121 -2.84 3.04 0.80
C THR A 121 -3.08 3.95 2.02
N HIS A 122 -3.82 5.04 1.84
CA HIS A 122 -4.04 6.10 2.81
C HIS A 122 -5.47 6.07 3.35
N SER A 123 -5.66 6.55 4.58
CA SER A 123 -6.95 6.49 5.28
C SER A 123 -8.02 7.38 4.64
N GLY A 124 -7.66 8.53 4.08
CA GLY A 124 -8.61 9.40 3.38
C GLY A 124 -9.15 8.74 2.11
N PHE A 125 -8.26 8.17 1.31
CA PHE A 125 -8.63 7.38 0.13
C PHE A 125 -9.57 6.22 0.49
N LEU A 126 -9.22 5.40 1.49
CA LEU A 126 -10.04 4.27 1.92
C LEU A 126 -11.43 4.72 2.38
N PHE A 127 -11.50 5.76 3.21
CA PHE A 127 -12.75 6.25 3.77
C PHE A 127 -13.73 6.67 2.68
N HIS A 128 -13.31 7.51 1.72
CA HIS A 128 -14.21 7.98 0.67
C HIS A 128 -14.56 6.89 -0.33
N THR A 129 -13.61 6.02 -0.67
CA THR A 129 -13.84 4.89 -1.59
C THR A 129 -14.84 3.90 -1.02
N LEU A 130 -14.63 3.43 0.21
CA LEU A 130 -15.49 2.46 0.86
C LEU A 130 -16.85 3.05 1.27
N SER A 131 -16.92 4.37 1.51
CA SER A 131 -18.19 5.08 1.68
C SER A 131 -19.03 5.07 0.40
N ALA A 132 -18.41 5.12 -0.78
CA ALA A 132 -19.13 5.06 -2.06
C ALA A 132 -19.39 3.62 -2.56
N PHE A 133 -18.66 2.62 -2.04
CA PHE A 133 -18.76 1.22 -2.45
C PHE A 133 -19.66 0.37 -1.53
N GLY A 134 -20.15 -0.79 -1.97
CA GLY A 134 -20.79 -1.78 -1.09
C GLY A 134 -22.19 -1.42 -0.59
N ASN A 135 -22.97 -0.67 -1.38
CA ASN A 135 -24.37 -0.35 -1.05
C ASN A 135 -25.29 -1.58 -1.03
N ASP A 136 -24.82 -2.71 -1.57
CA ASP A 136 -25.48 -4.01 -1.56
C ASP A 136 -25.01 -4.91 -0.40
N CYS A 137 -24.08 -4.44 0.45
CA CYS A 137 -23.65 -5.13 1.66
C CYS A 137 -24.69 -5.04 2.78
N HIS A 138 -24.62 -5.97 3.74
CA HIS A 138 -25.38 -5.86 4.99
C HIS A 138 -25.01 -4.56 5.73
N PRO A 139 -25.97 -3.85 6.36
CA PRO A 139 -25.70 -2.56 7.02
C PRO A 139 -24.52 -2.58 8.01
N ASN A 140 -24.35 -3.68 8.75
CA ASN A 140 -23.21 -3.82 9.67
C ASN A 140 -21.86 -3.86 8.93
N VAL A 141 -21.78 -4.62 7.83
CA VAL A 141 -20.58 -4.68 6.99
C VAL A 141 -20.31 -3.31 6.39
N LYS A 142 -21.34 -2.65 5.89
CA LYS A 142 -21.24 -1.28 5.35
C LYS A 142 -20.72 -0.31 6.41
N SER A 143 -21.25 -0.38 7.63
CA SER A 143 -20.80 0.46 8.74
C SER A 143 -19.34 0.20 9.09
N GLU A 144 -18.91 -1.05 9.09
CA GLU A 144 -17.54 -1.44 9.45
C GLU A 144 -16.53 -0.99 8.41
N ILE A 145 -16.75 -1.26 7.12
CA ILE A 145 -15.81 -0.87 6.05
C ILE A 145 -15.71 0.66 5.89
N CYS A 146 -16.70 1.42 6.34
CA CYS A 146 -16.70 2.89 6.24
C CYS A 146 -16.05 3.60 7.44
N THR A 147 -15.62 2.89 8.48
CA THR A 147 -14.91 3.57 9.58
C THR A 147 -13.49 3.94 9.16
N HIS A 148 -12.96 5.05 9.69
CA HIS A 148 -11.57 5.43 9.46
C HIS A 148 -10.60 4.35 9.94
N PHE A 149 -9.56 4.13 9.12
CA PHE A 149 -8.44 3.26 9.42
C PHE A 149 -7.39 4.05 10.22
N ALA A 150 -6.85 3.43 11.27
CA ALA A 150 -5.67 3.88 11.98
C ALA A 150 -4.39 3.60 11.19
N ASN A 151 -3.29 4.23 11.59
CA ASN A 151 -1.99 4.00 10.96
C ASN A 151 -1.56 2.54 11.14
N CYS A 152 -1.16 1.91 10.03
CA CYS A 152 -0.80 0.48 9.95
C CYS A 152 -1.94 -0.49 10.32
N GLU A 153 -3.19 -0.05 10.32
CA GLU A 153 -4.34 -0.95 10.51
C GLU A 153 -4.57 -1.82 9.26
N LEU A 154 -4.67 -3.13 9.47
CA LEU A 154 -5.01 -4.10 8.43
C LEU A 154 -6.46 -4.55 8.60
N ARG A 155 -7.23 -4.52 7.51
CA ARG A 155 -8.55 -5.15 7.44
C ARG A 155 -8.65 -6.07 6.25
N SER A 156 -9.21 -7.25 6.48
CA SER A 156 -9.51 -8.22 5.45
C SER A 156 -10.94 -8.05 4.97
N VAL A 157 -11.12 -7.90 3.65
CA VAL A 157 -12.44 -7.82 3.02
C VAL A 157 -12.51 -8.89 1.94
N VAL A 158 -13.63 -9.62 1.89
CA VAL A 158 -13.91 -10.56 0.81
C VAL A 158 -14.79 -9.86 -0.21
N ILE A 159 -14.27 -9.76 -1.42
CA ILE A 159 -14.97 -9.19 -2.56
C ILE A 159 -15.44 -10.34 -3.44
N ILE A 160 -16.73 -10.34 -3.79
CA ILE A 160 -17.35 -11.42 -4.57
C ILE A 160 -17.82 -10.86 -5.91
N ASP A 161 -17.25 -11.35 -7.00
CA ASP A 161 -17.81 -11.15 -8.33
C ASP A 161 -19.00 -12.09 -8.55
N ARG A 162 -20.21 -11.52 -8.59
CA ARG A 162 -21.45 -12.28 -8.83
C ARG A 162 -21.66 -12.62 -10.31
N GLY A 163 -20.87 -12.04 -11.21
CA GLY A 163 -20.96 -12.24 -12.66
C GLY A 163 -20.07 -13.36 -13.21
N LEU A 164 -19.04 -13.80 -12.46
CA LEU A 164 -18.02 -14.73 -12.96
C LEU A 164 -17.95 -16.01 -12.11
N ILE A 165 -18.95 -16.88 -12.24
CA ILE A 165 -18.85 -18.27 -11.76
C ILE A 165 -18.04 -19.05 -12.82
N GLY A 166 -16.71 -19.00 -12.73
CA GLY A 166 -15.81 -19.68 -13.67
C GLY A 166 -14.46 -20.03 -13.05
N SER A 167 -14.00 -21.27 -13.27
CA SER A 167 -12.80 -21.85 -12.69
C SER A 167 -11.51 -21.26 -13.28
N ASN A 168 -10.88 -20.32 -12.56
CA ASN A 168 -9.52 -19.88 -12.85
C ASN A 168 -8.53 -20.44 -11.82
N GLU A 169 -7.47 -21.07 -12.32
CA GLU A 169 -6.32 -21.52 -11.53
C GLU A 169 -5.54 -20.29 -11.00
N PRO A 170 -5.14 -20.27 -9.72
CA PRO A 170 -4.47 -19.13 -9.10
C PRO A 170 -3.06 -18.93 -9.68
N SER A 171 -2.70 -17.68 -9.99
CA SER A 171 -1.37 -17.39 -10.53
C SER A 171 -0.30 -17.04 -9.49
N THR A 172 -0.72 -16.63 -8.29
CA THR A 172 0.16 -16.30 -7.16
C THR A 172 -0.60 -16.57 -5.86
N ASN A 173 0.09 -17.14 -4.87
CA ASN A 173 -0.44 -17.32 -3.52
C ASN A 173 0.68 -16.94 -2.55
N TYR A 174 0.53 -15.80 -1.87
CA TYR A 174 1.48 -15.39 -0.84
C TYR A 174 0.97 -15.97 0.48
N PRO A 175 1.64 -16.95 1.10
CA PRO A 175 1.11 -17.64 2.29
C PRO A 175 1.02 -16.75 3.54
N GLY A 176 1.38 -15.46 3.43
CA GLY A 176 1.53 -14.55 4.55
C GLY A 176 2.82 -14.81 5.33
N LYS A 177 3.33 -13.78 5.98
CA LYS A 177 4.17 -13.94 7.17
C LYS A 177 3.36 -13.41 8.35
N ILE A 178 3.39 -14.08 9.49
CA ILE A 178 2.93 -13.45 10.74
C ILE A 178 3.99 -12.39 11.07
N PRO A 179 3.67 -11.09 11.10
CA PRO A 179 4.65 -10.06 11.42
C PRO A 179 5.30 -10.37 12.76
N HIS A 180 6.63 -10.37 12.82
CA HIS A 180 7.33 -10.51 14.09
C HIS A 180 7.21 -9.20 14.88
N GLY A 181 6.32 -9.19 15.89
CA GLY A 181 6.10 -8.04 16.77
C GLY A 181 4.77 -8.14 17.51
N LEU A 182 4.62 -7.39 18.60
CA LEU A 182 3.29 -7.17 19.20
C LEU A 182 2.54 -6.18 18.30
N ASP A 183 1.27 -6.46 18.01
CA ASP A 183 0.34 -5.50 17.41
C ASP A 183 0.14 -4.33 18.37
N LEU A 184 0.99 -3.32 18.23
CA LEU A 184 0.95 -2.09 19.01
C LEU A 184 0.66 -0.92 18.07
N PRO A 185 -0.23 0.01 18.45
CA PRO A 185 -0.36 1.28 17.77
C PRO A 185 1.01 1.95 17.65
N SER A 186 1.28 2.62 16.53
CA SER A 186 2.56 3.30 16.26
C SER A 186 3.00 4.19 17.42
N ASP A 187 2.05 4.85 18.08
CA ASP A 187 2.29 5.79 19.19
C ASP A 187 2.87 5.10 20.44
N VAL A 188 2.75 3.77 20.56
CA VAL A 188 3.28 2.96 21.68
C VAL A 188 4.65 2.36 21.33
N ALA A 189 5.00 2.26 20.05
CA ALA A 189 6.29 1.72 19.60
C ALA A 189 7.43 2.70 19.86
N ASP A 190 7.18 4.01 19.77
CA ASP A 190 8.19 5.06 20.02
C ASP A 190 8.63 5.16 21.49
N GLU A 191 7.77 4.80 22.44
CA GLU A 191 8.12 4.84 23.88
C GLU A 191 9.13 3.76 24.30
N LYS A 192 9.30 2.68 23.52
CA LYS A 192 10.27 1.61 23.86
C LYS A 192 11.71 1.92 23.46
N LEU A 193 11.96 2.94 22.65
CA LEU A 193 13.31 3.32 22.21
C LEU A 193 13.99 4.32 23.15
N SER A 194 13.26 4.94 24.08
CA SER A 194 13.80 5.95 25.01
C SER A 194 14.32 5.38 26.34
N GLY A 195 14.28 4.05 26.54
CA GLY A 195 14.56 3.42 27.85
C GLY A 195 16.00 2.97 28.13
N ASN A 196 16.94 3.07 27.18
CA ASN A 196 18.32 2.58 27.36
C ASN A 196 19.35 3.71 27.21
N GLU A 197 19.45 4.59 28.21
CA GLU A 197 20.68 5.36 28.43
C GLU A 197 21.70 4.50 29.21
N PRO A 198 22.96 4.39 28.75
CA PRO A 198 23.99 3.74 29.55
C PRO A 198 24.50 4.71 30.62
N THR A 199 24.40 4.27 31.88
CA THR A 199 25.04 4.86 33.05
C THR A 199 26.52 5.17 32.80
N LYS A 200 26.92 6.41 33.11
CA LYS A 200 28.29 6.80 33.43
C LYS A 200 28.40 7.15 34.90
#